data_AF-A0A6B3CMY2-F1
#
_entry.id   AF-A0A6B3CMY2-F1
#
_cell.length_a   1.000
_cell.length_b   1.000
_cell.length_c   1.000
_cell.angle_alpha   90.00
_cell.angle_beta   90.00
_cell.angle_gamma   90.00
#
_symmetry.space_group_name_H-M   'P 1'
#
loop_
_entity.id
_entity.type
_entity.pdbx_description
1 polymer ?
#
loop_
_entity_poly.entity_id
_entity_poly.type
_entity_poly.pdbx_seq_one_letter_code
_entity_poly.pdbx_strand_id
1 'polypeptide(L)' 'ALAAAAYARVELVEKRGEFAVRGGILDVFPPTEEHPLRVEFWGDDVEEIRYFKVADQRSLEVAEHGLWAPPCRELL' A
#
# COMPACT_ATOMS: atom_id res chain seq x y z
N ALA A 1 -5.37 2.92 10.99
CA ALA A 1 -5.18 1.45 10.97
C ALA A 1 -3.72 1.06 10.69
N LEU A 2 -3.14 1.39 9.53
CA LEU A 2 -1.78 0.97 9.13
C LEU A 2 -0.67 1.35 10.12
N ALA A 3 -0.65 2.60 10.61
CA ALA A 3 0.32 3.01 11.63
C ALA A 3 0.21 2.20 12.94
N ALA A 4 -1.02 1.86 13.36
CA ALA A 4 -1.24 1.00 14.53
C ALA A 4 -0.83 -0.45 14.26
N ALA A 5 -0.94 -0.89 13.00
CA ALA A 5 -0.44 -2.17 12.49
C ALA A 5 1.09 -2.16 12.22
N ALA A 6 1.81 -1.18 12.76
CA ALA A 6 3.26 -1.03 12.68
C ALA A 6 3.83 -0.80 11.27
N TYR A 7 3.04 -0.23 10.36
CA TYR A 7 3.58 0.30 9.12
C TYR A 7 4.21 1.69 9.35
N ALA A 8 5.34 1.95 8.71
CA ALA A 8 6.02 3.23 8.72
C ALA A 8 5.40 4.17 7.68
N ARG A 9 4.97 5.37 8.11
CA ARG A 9 4.52 6.41 7.19
C ARG A 9 5.74 7.07 6.54
N VAL A 10 5.77 7.08 5.21
CA VAL A 10 6.85 7.66 4.40
C VAL A 10 6.28 8.56 3.30
N GLU A 11 7.14 9.29 2.62
CA GLU A 11 6.75 10.09 1.44
C GLU A 11 6.70 9.25 0.16
N LEU A 12 7.59 8.25 0.06
CA LEU A 12 7.70 7.33 -1.06
C LEU A 12 7.88 5.91 -0.53
N VAL A 13 7.08 4.97 -1.02
CA VAL A 13 7.15 3.57 -0.59
C VAL A 13 8.27 2.85 -1.36
N GLU A 14 9.24 2.33 -0.61
CA GLU A 14 10.38 1.60 -1.15
C GLU A 14 10.57 0.22 -0.52
N LYS A 15 10.08 0.02 0.70
CA LYS A 15 10.29 -1.22 1.47
C LYS A 15 8.99 -1.76 2.04
N ARG A 16 8.98 -3.08 2.29
CA ARG A 16 7.91 -3.77 3.01
C ARG A 16 7.68 -3.11 4.38
N GLY A 17 6.42 -3.00 4.76
CA GLY A 17 5.99 -2.33 5.99
C GLY A 17 5.92 -0.80 5.88
N GLU A 18 6.08 -0.23 4.69
CA GLU A 18 5.89 1.21 4.48
C GLU A 18 4.51 1.52 3.89
N PHE A 19 4.01 2.72 4.17
CA PHE A 19 2.86 3.30 3.47
C PHE A 19 3.04 4.80 3.25
N ALA A 20 2.46 5.31 2.16
CA ALA A 20 2.43 6.72 1.84
C ALA A 20 1.00 7.15 1.49
N VAL A 21 0.63 8.38 1.84
CA VAL A 21 -0.69 8.96 1.52
C VAL A 21 -0.47 10.28 0.81
N ARG A 22 -1.02 10.43 -0.40
CA ARG A 22 -0.87 11.61 -1.25
C ARG A 22 -2.15 11.86 -2.03
N GLY A 23 -2.86 12.95 -1.71
CA GLY A 23 -4.18 13.22 -2.28
C GLY A 23 -5.12 12.02 -2.11
N GLY A 24 -5.75 11.57 -3.19
CA GLY A 24 -6.60 10.38 -3.24
C GLY A 24 -5.84 9.07 -3.46
N ILE A 25 -4.57 8.96 -3.07
CA ILE A 25 -3.78 7.74 -3.23
C ILE A 25 -3.24 7.27 -1.88
N LEU A 26 -3.39 5.97 -1.62
CA LEU A 26 -2.65 5.23 -0.59
C LEU A 26 -1.73 4.22 -1.28
N ASP A 27 -0.42 4.40 -1.11
CA ASP A 27 0.55 3.37 -1.44
C ASP A 27 0.88 2.60 -0.17
N VAL A 28 0.95 1.27 -0.26
CA VAL A 28 1.28 0.40 0.86
C VAL A 28 2.07 -0.79 0.37
N PHE A 29 3.11 -1.19 1.11
CA PHE A 29 3.87 -2.41 0.82
C PHE A 29 3.67 -3.43 1.94
N PRO A 30 2.67 -4.32 1.83
CA PRO A 30 2.48 -5.37 2.82
C PRO A 30 3.68 -6.31 2.94
N PRO A 31 3.97 -6.85 4.13
CA PRO A 31 5.10 -7.76 4.32
C PRO A 31 4.94 -9.07 3.53
N THR A 32 3.71 -9.42 3.14
CA THR A 32 3.36 -10.67 2.45
C THR A 32 3.27 -10.58 0.92
N GLU A 33 3.34 -9.38 0.33
CA GLU A 33 3.08 -9.16 -1.11
C GLU A 33 4.36 -9.03 -1.92
N GLU A 34 4.45 -9.51 -3.16
CA GLU A 34 5.69 -9.34 -3.95
C GLU A 34 5.97 -7.87 -4.30
N HIS A 35 4.91 -7.14 -4.66
CA HIS A 35 4.94 -5.74 -5.04
C HIS A 35 4.05 -4.89 -4.12
N PRO A 36 4.38 -3.61 -3.89
CA PRO A 36 3.49 -2.71 -3.21
C PRO A 36 2.22 -2.46 -4.03
N LEU A 37 1.15 -2.08 -3.33
CA LEU A 37 -0.14 -1.77 -3.90
C LEU A 37 -0.41 -0.27 -3.80
N ARG A 38 -0.98 0.27 -4.87
CA ARG A 38 -1.54 1.61 -4.95
C ARG A 38 -3.05 1.50 -4.95
N VAL A 39 -3.68 2.08 -3.93
CA VAL A 39 -5.13 2.22 -3.82
C VAL A 39 -5.49 3.65 -4.23
N GLU A 40 -6.31 3.78 -5.25
CA GLU A 40 -6.81 5.05 -5.76
C GLU A 40 -8.24 5.29 -5.26
N PHE A 41 -8.50 6.49 -4.78
CA PHE A 41 -9.77 6.90 -4.19
C PHE A 41 -10.42 8.00 -5.00
N TRP A 42 -11.74 7.91 -5.15
CA TRP A 42 -12.61 9.01 -5.56
C TRP A 42 -13.47 9.44 -4.37
N GLY A 43 -13.03 10.47 -3.66
CA GLY A 43 -13.62 10.83 -2.37
C GLY A 43 -13.36 9.74 -1.33
N ASP A 44 -14.43 9.10 -0.86
CA ASP A 44 -14.37 8.04 0.14
C ASP A 44 -14.48 6.62 -0.47
N ASP A 45 -14.65 6.53 -1.79
CA ASP A 45 -14.78 5.28 -2.52
C ASP A 45 -13.43 4.84 -3.10
N VAL A 46 -13.14 3.54 -3.00
CA VAL A 46 -12.00 2.92 -3.70
C VAL A 46 -12.37 2.75 -5.16
N GLU A 47 -11.63 3.42 -6.05
CA GLU A 47 -11.82 3.34 -7.50
C GLU A 47 -11.08 2.13 -8.08
N GLU A 48 -9.80 1.97 -7.75
CA GLU A 48 -8.98 0.89 -8.27
C GLU A 48 -7.82 0.54 -7.31
N ILE A 49 -7.36 -0.71 -7.36
CA ILE A 49 -6.17 -1.17 -6.66
C ILE A 49 -5.23 -1.82 -7.68
N ARG A 50 -3.99 -1.36 -7.76
CA ARG A 50 -2.97 -1.92 -8.66
C ARG A 50 -1.69 -2.23 -7.91
N TYR A 51 -0.95 -3.22 -8.40
CA TYR A 51 0.46 -3.35 -8.02
C TYR A 51 1.29 -2.24 -8.66
N PHE A 52 2.45 -1.92 -8.10
CA PHE A 52 3.42 -1.04 -8.75
C PHE A 52 4.87 -1.44 -8.44
N LYS A 53 5.81 -1.03 -9.29
CA LYS A 53 7.24 -1.29 -9.06
C LYS A 53 7.85 -0.21 -8.18
N VAL A 54 8.57 -0.61 -7.13
CA VAL A 54 9.35 0.33 -6.30
C VAL A 54 10.36 1.13 -7.14
N ALA A 55 11.04 0.46 -8.08
CA ALA A 55 12.18 1.03 -8.81
C ALA A 55 11.85 2.29 -9.62
N ASP A 56 10.64 2.40 -10.14
CA ASP A 56 10.22 3.51 -11.00
C ASP A 56 8.81 4.04 -10.68
N GLN A 57 8.16 3.49 -9.65
CA GLN A 57 6.84 3.88 -9.14
C GLN A 57 5.71 3.75 -10.17
N ARG A 58 5.92 2.93 -11.21
CA ARG A 58 4.93 2.68 -12.26
C ARG A 58 3.98 1.55 -11.88
N SER A 59 2.70 1.79 -12.14
CA SER A 59 1.64 0.79 -11.96
C SER A 59 1.85 -0.42 -12.87
N LEU A 60 1.37 -1.56 -12.40
CA LEU A 60 1.33 -2.84 -13.07
C LEU A 60 -0.12 -3.26 -13.28
N GLU A 61 -0.41 -4.55 -13.20
CA GLU A 61 -1.75 -5.11 -13.24
C GLU A 61 -2.61 -4.70 -12.05
N VAL A 62 -3.93 -4.86 -12.23
CA VAL A 62 -4.93 -4.69 -11.19
C VAL A 62 -4.78 -5.82 -10.16
N ALA A 63 -4.87 -5.48 -8.88
CA ALA A 63 -4.91 -6.44 -7.80
C ALA A 63 -6.34 -6.95 -7.62
N GLU A 64 -6.72 -8.01 -8.32
CA GLU A 64 -8.10 -8.53 -8.35
C GLU A 64 -8.63 -8.94 -6.96
N HIS A 65 -7.74 -9.32 -6.05
CA HIS A 65 -8.09 -9.70 -4.68
C HIS A 65 -8.06 -8.54 -3.67
N GLY A 66 -7.74 -7.33 -4.15
CA GLY A 66 -7.64 -6.13 -3.35
C GLY A 66 -6.42 -6.08 -2.45
N LEU A 67 -6.54 -5.36 -1.33
CA LEU A 67 -5.45 -5.13 -0.39
C LEU A 67 -5.64 -5.93 0.90
N TRP A 68 -4.70 -6.83 1.17
CA TRP A 68 -4.52 -7.43 2.49
C TRP A 68 -3.23 -6.90 3.15
N ALA A 69 -3.38 -6.16 4.25
CA ALA A 69 -2.28 -5.49 4.95
C ALA A 69 -2.18 -5.97 6.41
N PRO A 70 -1.61 -7.17 6.66
CA PRO A 70 -1.46 -7.69 8.01
C PRO A 70 -0.44 -6.86 8.82
N PRO A 71 -0.53 -6.84 10.17
CA PRO A 71 0.44 -6.11 10.99
C PRO A 71 1.88 -6.52 10.74
N CYS A 72 2.80 -5.54 10.72
CA CYS A 72 4.23 -5.76 10.49
C CYS A 72 4.99 -6.27 11.72
N ARG A 73 4.29 -6.45 12.85
CA ARG A 73 4.81 -7.06 14.07
C ARG A 73 3.68 -7.79 14.78
N GLU A 74 4.03 -8.78 15.60
CA GLU A 74 3.07 -9.35 16.54
C GLU A 74 2.53 -8.23 17.44
N LEU A 75 1.21 -8.03 17.40
CA LEU A 75 0.51 -7.16 18.32
C LEU A 75 0.27 -7.99 19.59
N LEU A 76 1.07 -7.73 20.63
CA LEU A 76 0.83 -8.21 21.99
C LEU A 76 -0.24 -7.37 22.68
#